data_AF-A0A354B655-F1
#
_entry.id   AF-A0A354B655-F1
#
_cell.length_a   1.000
_cell.length_b   1.000
_cell.length_c   1.000
_cell.angle_alpha   90.00
_cell.angle_beta   90.00
_cell.angle_gamma   90.00
#
_symmetry.space_group_name_H-M   'P 1'
#
loop_
_entity.id
_entity.type
_entity.pdbx_description
1 polymer ?
#
loop_
_entity_poly.entity_id
_entity_poly.type
_entity_poly.pdbx_seq_one_letter_code
_entity_poly.pdbx_strand_id
1 'polypeptide(L)'
;MSVDEARRARLMSGEAWDDFCDQLKAAGRIVARETAGGDPQDAVEGYRYLTRMLMMGNFRVIERRTPGTKPRFIGLIPPPLKGGIGVQSPNQDHIVQPVDARYRYRITGTAGDVYTHLSAWSPPIPDDVGAVPVGLDAEDHLETFNPNMALTPHTLVLGDIANADGTVDFILSVDPPDDGSAWMSMAPTTRELMGRVVWDDRNEQTPPRLLIECLDEHEQPETPSPEDMAERLAVAGQL
;
A
#
# COMPACT_ATOMS: atom_id res chain seq x y z
N MET A 1 13.70 -22.48 15.16
CA MET A 1 13.96 -21.10 14.71
C MET A 1 12.62 -20.42 14.60
N SER A 2 12.41 -19.28 15.24
CA SER A 2 11.20 -18.48 15.04
C SER A 2 11.17 -17.88 13.62
N VAL A 3 10.01 -17.38 13.19
CA VAL A 3 9.88 -16.70 11.89
C VAL A 3 10.83 -15.51 11.80
N ASP A 4 10.95 -14.71 12.85
CA ASP A 4 11.83 -13.54 12.86
C ASP A 4 13.32 -13.92 12.88
N GLU A 5 13.69 -15.00 13.57
CA GLU A 5 15.06 -15.54 13.50
C GLU A 5 15.40 -15.99 12.07
N ALA A 6 14.44 -16.61 11.36
CA ALA A 6 14.61 -17.03 9.98
C ALA A 6 14.75 -15.84 9.01
N ARG A 7 13.87 -14.85 9.12
CA ARG A 7 13.91 -13.59 8.35
C ARG A 7 15.25 -12.88 8.52
N ARG A 8 15.67 -12.71 9.78
CA ARG A 8 16.96 -12.10 10.13
C ARG A 8 18.12 -12.87 9.52
N ALA A 9 18.14 -14.20 9.65
CA ALA A 9 19.20 -15.02 9.08
C ALA A 9 19.31 -14.83 7.56
N ARG A 10 18.18 -14.86 6.84
CA ARG A 10 18.13 -14.66 5.38
C ARG A 10 18.59 -13.27 4.94
N LEU A 11 18.26 -12.21 5.69
CA LEU A 11 18.79 -10.88 5.37
C LEU A 11 20.30 -10.82 5.58
N MET A 12 20.79 -11.34 6.70
CA MET A 12 22.22 -11.28 7.04
C MET A 12 23.09 -12.17 6.13
N SER A 13 22.53 -13.25 5.58
CA SER A 13 23.22 -14.11 4.61
C SER A 13 23.20 -13.56 3.18
N GLY A 14 22.29 -12.63 2.86
CA GLY A 14 22.05 -12.12 1.51
C GLY A 14 20.97 -12.86 0.74
N GLU A 15 20.48 -14.00 1.25
CA GLU A 15 19.46 -14.81 0.58
C GLU A 15 18.14 -14.06 0.37
N ALA A 16 17.75 -13.16 1.29
CA ALA A 16 16.55 -12.33 1.11
C ALA A 16 16.68 -11.38 -0.09
N TRP A 17 17.88 -10.89 -0.37
CA TRP A 17 18.16 -10.03 -1.51
C TRP A 17 18.18 -10.82 -2.82
N ASP A 18 18.84 -11.98 -2.82
CA ASP A 18 18.88 -12.87 -3.98
C ASP A 18 17.47 -13.32 -4.38
N ASP A 19 16.64 -13.69 -3.40
CA ASP A 19 15.24 -14.06 -3.60
C ASP A 19 14.41 -12.92 -4.21
N PHE A 20 14.56 -11.70 -3.69
CA PHE A 20 13.94 -10.50 -4.26
C PHE A 20 14.34 -10.28 -5.72
N CYS A 21 15.63 -10.39 -6.05
CA CYS A 21 16.11 -10.26 -7.43
C CYS A 21 15.59 -11.40 -8.34
N ASP A 22 15.44 -12.61 -7.81
CA ASP A 22 14.88 -13.74 -8.55
C ASP A 22 13.41 -13.54 -8.88
N GLN A 23 12.61 -12.98 -7.97
CA GLN A 23 11.22 -12.61 -8.23
C GLN A 23 11.11 -11.53 -9.33
N LEU A 24 11.97 -10.49 -9.29
CA LEU A 24 12.02 -9.47 -10.35
C LEU A 24 12.40 -10.06 -11.72
N LYS A 25 13.34 -11.02 -11.74
CA LYS A 25 13.73 -11.75 -12.94
C LYS A 25 12.58 -12.62 -13.45
N ALA A 26 11.81 -13.26 -12.57
CA ALA A 26 10.61 -14.03 -12.94
C ALA A 26 9.57 -13.11 -13.60
N ALA A 27 9.27 -11.96 -13.00
CA ALA A 27 8.36 -10.97 -13.59
C ALA A 27 8.84 -10.47 -14.98
N GLY A 28 10.15 -10.28 -15.16
CA GLY A 28 10.72 -9.93 -16.46
C GLY A 28 10.59 -11.01 -17.54
N ARG A 29 10.51 -12.29 -17.15
CA ARG A 29 10.23 -13.42 -18.06
C ARG A 29 8.77 -13.44 -18.49
N ILE A 30 7.84 -13.04 -17.62
CA ILE A 30 6.43 -12.87 -17.98
C ILE A 30 6.31 -11.84 -19.12
N VAL A 31 6.94 -10.67 -18.99
CA VAL A 31 6.94 -9.66 -20.07
C VAL A 31 7.45 -10.23 -21.40
N ALA A 32 8.59 -10.94 -21.39
CA ALA A 32 9.16 -11.54 -22.60
C ALA A 32 8.22 -12.58 -23.22
N ARG A 33 7.56 -13.39 -22.39
CA ARG A 33 6.62 -14.44 -22.80
C ARG A 33 5.35 -13.87 -23.41
N GLU A 34 4.71 -12.93 -22.71
CA GLU A 34 3.40 -12.37 -23.12
C GLU A 34 3.49 -11.43 -24.32
N THR A 35 4.67 -10.88 -24.61
CA THR A 35 4.89 -9.97 -25.76
C THR A 35 5.58 -10.64 -26.94
N ALA A 36 5.87 -11.94 -26.86
CA ALA A 36 6.60 -12.68 -27.90
C ALA A 36 5.86 -12.68 -29.24
N GLY A 37 6.51 -12.18 -30.29
CA GLY A 37 5.93 -12.12 -31.64
C GLY A 37 4.86 -11.04 -31.85
N GLY A 38 4.61 -10.20 -30.84
CA GLY A 38 3.71 -9.06 -30.90
C GLY A 38 4.38 -7.76 -31.35
N ASP A 39 3.74 -6.62 -31.03
CA ASP A 39 4.31 -5.29 -31.27
C ASP A 39 5.55 -5.08 -30.38
N PRO A 40 6.74 -4.73 -30.93
CA PRO A 40 7.91 -4.39 -30.13
C PRO A 40 7.66 -3.31 -29.08
N GLN A 41 6.70 -2.41 -29.31
CA GLN A 41 6.31 -1.38 -28.35
C GLN A 41 5.67 -1.96 -27.08
N ASP A 42 4.97 -3.09 -27.17
CA ASP A 42 4.38 -3.77 -26.01
C ASP A 42 5.47 -4.33 -25.09
N ALA A 43 6.54 -4.89 -25.65
CA ALA A 43 7.69 -5.33 -24.87
C ALA A 43 8.37 -4.14 -24.15
N VAL A 44 8.54 -3.02 -24.85
CA VAL A 44 9.08 -1.77 -24.26
C VAL A 44 8.19 -1.30 -23.11
N GLU A 45 6.88 -1.21 -23.31
CA GLU A 45 5.97 -0.76 -22.25
C GLU A 45 5.84 -1.77 -21.10
N GLY A 46 5.92 -3.07 -21.36
CA GLY A 46 5.92 -4.11 -20.34
C GLY A 46 7.10 -3.99 -19.38
N TYR A 47 8.31 -3.77 -19.90
CA TYR A 47 9.48 -3.53 -19.04
C TYR A 47 9.40 -2.18 -18.33
N ARG A 48 8.91 -1.12 -19.00
CA ARG A 48 8.66 0.17 -18.32
C ARG A 48 7.64 0.02 -17.20
N TYR A 49 6.57 -0.75 -17.40
CA TYR A 49 5.57 -1.07 -16.40
C TYR A 49 6.20 -1.79 -15.20
N LEU A 50 7.02 -2.81 -15.43
CA LEU A 50 7.71 -3.53 -14.35
C LEU A 50 8.56 -2.59 -13.49
N THR A 51 9.29 -1.65 -14.09
CA THR A 51 10.06 -0.65 -13.32
C THR A 51 9.19 0.31 -12.50
N ARG A 52 7.99 0.66 -12.98
CA ARG A 52 7.02 1.47 -12.24
C ARG A 52 6.44 0.68 -11.06
N MET A 53 6.14 -0.60 -11.26
CA MET A 53 5.69 -1.50 -10.19
C MET A 53 6.75 -1.64 -9.10
N LEU A 54 8.02 -1.85 -9.48
CA LEU A 54 9.15 -1.90 -8.54
C LEU A 54 9.28 -0.59 -7.73
N MET A 55 9.21 0.56 -8.39
CA MET A 55 9.26 1.85 -7.69
C MET A 55 8.12 2.01 -6.68
N MET A 56 6.92 1.54 -7.03
CA MET A 56 5.75 1.58 -6.14
C MET A 56 5.83 0.57 -5.01
N GLY A 57 6.30 -0.65 -5.27
CA GLY A 57 6.59 -1.66 -4.23
C GLY A 57 7.59 -1.11 -3.22
N ASN A 58 8.69 -0.50 -3.67
CA ASN A 58 9.67 0.10 -2.78
C ASN A 58 9.09 1.24 -1.94
N PHE A 59 8.35 2.16 -2.57
CA PHE A 59 7.71 3.27 -1.84
C PHE A 59 6.71 2.78 -0.78
N ARG A 60 5.89 1.78 -1.10
CA ARG A 60 4.82 1.28 -0.23
C ARG A 60 5.31 0.34 0.86
N VAL A 61 6.33 -0.44 0.58
CA VAL A 61 6.74 -1.58 1.40
C VAL A 61 8.11 -1.32 2.04
N ILE A 62 9.12 -0.97 1.24
CA ILE A 62 10.50 -0.78 1.74
C ILE A 62 10.60 0.51 2.57
N GLU A 63 10.11 1.62 2.04
CA GLU A 63 10.13 2.94 2.71
C GLU A 63 8.91 3.15 3.63
N ARG A 64 8.14 2.08 3.89
CA ARG A 64 6.91 2.11 4.69
C ARG A 64 7.19 2.67 6.09
N ARG A 65 6.39 3.67 6.49
CA ARG A 65 6.37 4.21 7.85
C ARG A 65 4.96 4.55 8.29
N THR A 66 4.55 4.05 9.45
CA THR A 66 3.24 4.33 10.06
C THR A 66 3.24 5.68 10.79
N PRO A 67 2.09 6.37 10.87
CA PRO A 67 1.95 7.61 11.64
C PRO A 67 2.28 7.40 13.12
N GLY A 68 2.93 8.38 13.73
CA GLY A 68 3.11 8.42 15.19
C GLY A 68 2.07 9.31 15.86
N THR A 69 2.28 9.66 17.12
CA THR A 69 1.38 10.52 17.91
C THR A 69 1.41 11.99 17.53
N LYS A 70 2.18 12.37 16.51
CA LYS A 70 2.21 13.73 15.95
C LYS A 70 1.40 13.75 14.64
N PRO A 71 0.43 14.66 14.47
CA PRO A 71 -0.30 14.81 13.22
C PRO A 71 0.60 15.01 12.01
N ARG A 72 0.31 14.29 10.93
CA ARG A 72 0.99 14.37 9.62
C ARG A 72 -0.02 14.44 8.50
N PHE A 73 0.33 15.12 7.42
CA PHE A 73 -0.50 15.15 6.21
C PHE A 73 -0.61 13.76 5.57
N ILE A 74 -1.83 13.39 5.20
CA ILE A 74 -2.07 12.31 4.25
C ILE A 74 -1.84 12.89 2.85
N GLY A 75 -0.84 12.36 2.15
CA GLY A 75 -0.46 12.81 0.82
C GLY A 75 -1.39 12.30 -0.28
N LEU A 76 -1.65 13.14 -1.29
CA LEU A 76 -2.24 12.73 -2.56
C LEU A 76 -1.15 12.43 -3.57
N ILE A 77 -1.23 11.25 -4.16
CA ILE A 77 -0.31 10.77 -5.19
C ILE A 77 -1.03 10.93 -6.53
N PRO A 78 -0.63 11.91 -7.36
CA PRO A 78 -1.18 12.04 -8.70
C PRO A 78 -0.77 10.84 -9.56
N PRO A 79 -1.57 10.48 -10.58
CA PRO A 79 -1.20 9.40 -11.47
C PRO A 79 0.12 9.74 -12.18
N PRO A 80 1.00 8.76 -12.45
CA PRO A 80 2.21 9.01 -13.22
C PRO A 80 1.86 9.64 -14.58
N LEU A 81 2.63 10.65 -14.99
CA LEU A 81 2.39 11.41 -16.24
C LEU A 81 2.25 10.53 -17.50
N LYS A 82 2.83 9.32 -17.47
CA LYS A 82 2.71 8.30 -18.54
C LYS A 82 2.71 6.90 -17.93
N GLY A 83 1.63 6.14 -18.12
CA GLY A 83 1.49 4.74 -17.71
C GLY A 83 1.29 4.58 -16.21
N GLY A 84 0.07 4.22 -15.79
CA GLY A 84 -0.26 3.93 -14.39
C GLY A 84 0.24 2.55 -13.94
N ILE A 85 0.02 2.23 -12.67
CA ILE A 85 0.11 0.85 -12.17
C ILE A 85 -1.27 0.20 -12.31
N GLY A 86 -1.48 -0.56 -13.39
CA GLY A 86 -2.76 -1.21 -13.73
C GLY A 86 -3.77 -0.30 -14.44
N VAL A 87 -5.05 -0.57 -14.23
CA VAL A 87 -6.17 0.18 -14.86
C VAL A 87 -6.45 1.45 -14.04
N GLN A 88 -5.61 2.47 -14.22
CA GLN A 88 -5.78 3.77 -13.57
C GLN A 88 -6.47 4.78 -14.46
N SER A 89 -7.38 5.56 -13.89
CA SER A 89 -7.94 6.73 -14.54
C SER A 89 -6.98 7.92 -14.44
N PRO A 90 -6.73 8.68 -15.52
CA PRO A 90 -5.97 9.93 -15.44
C PRO A 90 -6.65 11.00 -14.56
N ASN A 91 -7.95 10.84 -14.32
CA ASN A 91 -8.74 11.70 -13.44
C ASN A 91 -8.76 11.21 -11.99
N GLN A 92 -7.86 10.33 -11.59
CA GLN A 92 -7.84 9.76 -10.24
C GLN A 92 -6.49 9.97 -9.57
N ASP A 93 -6.48 10.74 -8.49
CA ASP A 93 -5.36 10.75 -7.54
C ASP A 93 -5.59 9.70 -6.47
N HIS A 94 -4.51 9.26 -5.83
CA HIS A 94 -4.54 8.16 -4.88
C HIS A 94 -4.08 8.60 -3.49
N ILE A 95 -4.69 8.02 -2.47
CA ILE A 95 -4.16 8.03 -1.11
C ILE A 95 -3.54 6.65 -0.88
N VAL A 96 -2.31 6.64 -0.39
CA VAL A 96 -1.61 5.43 0.04
C VAL A 96 -0.96 5.75 1.37
N GLN A 97 -1.71 5.52 2.45
CA GLN A 97 -1.30 5.87 3.81
C GLN A 97 -1.06 4.58 4.61
N PRO A 98 0.19 4.23 4.93
CA PRO A 98 0.47 3.09 5.79
C PRO A 98 -0.21 3.23 7.15
N VAL A 99 -0.80 2.13 7.63
CA VAL A 99 -1.38 1.99 8.97
C VAL A 99 -1.06 0.60 9.51
N ASP A 100 -1.19 0.42 10.81
CA ASP A 100 -1.06 -0.86 11.50
C ASP A 100 -2.34 -1.10 12.29
N ALA A 101 -3.00 -2.23 12.00
CA ALA A 101 -4.29 -2.58 12.57
C ALA A 101 -4.27 -2.76 14.10
N ARG A 102 -3.10 -2.88 14.72
CA ARG A 102 -2.95 -2.93 16.18
C ARG A 102 -3.21 -1.59 16.87
N TYR A 103 -3.17 -0.49 16.11
CA TYR A 103 -3.31 0.87 16.64
C TYR A 103 -4.56 1.56 16.12
N ARG A 104 -4.95 2.62 16.82
CA ARG A 104 -6.05 3.51 16.49
C ARG A 104 -5.47 4.82 15.95
N TYR A 105 -6.12 5.36 14.93
CA TYR A 105 -5.71 6.61 14.32
C TYR A 105 -6.87 7.60 14.33
N ARG A 106 -6.57 8.88 14.53
CA ARG A 106 -7.52 9.96 14.30
C ARG A 106 -7.21 10.63 12.97
N ILE A 107 -8.23 10.79 12.14
CA ILE A 107 -8.15 11.47 10.86
C ILE A 107 -9.00 12.73 10.92
N THR A 108 -8.36 13.87 10.70
CA THR A 108 -9.02 15.18 10.74
C THR A 108 -8.73 15.98 9.48
N GLY A 109 -9.56 16.98 9.19
CA GLY A 109 -9.29 17.94 8.12
C GLY A 109 -10.55 18.37 7.39
N THR A 110 -10.46 18.48 6.07
CA THR A 110 -11.57 18.88 5.20
C THR A 110 -11.75 17.90 4.05
N ALA A 111 -12.99 17.58 3.72
CA ALA A 111 -13.32 16.62 2.65
C ALA A 111 -13.04 17.14 1.23
N GLY A 112 -13.06 18.47 1.04
CA GLY A 112 -13.12 19.05 -0.30
C GLY A 112 -14.49 18.84 -0.94
N ASP A 113 -14.59 19.07 -2.25
CA ASP A 113 -15.82 18.86 -3.04
C ASP A 113 -15.68 17.75 -4.11
N VAL A 114 -14.48 17.20 -4.25
CA VAL A 114 -14.19 16.08 -5.16
C VAL A 114 -14.64 14.74 -4.55
N TYR A 115 -15.12 13.82 -5.39
CA TYR A 115 -15.47 12.49 -4.93
C TYR A 115 -14.24 11.78 -4.35
N THR A 116 -14.30 11.46 -3.05
CA THR A 116 -13.22 10.76 -2.33
C THR A 116 -13.74 9.50 -1.68
N HIS A 117 -13.21 8.36 -2.11
CA HIS A 117 -13.47 7.06 -1.52
C HIS A 117 -12.25 6.59 -0.73
N LEU A 118 -12.45 6.11 0.49
CA LEU A 118 -11.41 5.54 1.35
C LEU A 118 -11.65 4.04 1.56
N SER A 119 -10.59 3.27 1.74
CA SER A 119 -10.63 1.81 1.85
C SER A 119 -9.52 1.29 2.76
N ALA A 120 -9.87 0.44 3.71
CA ALA A 120 -8.90 -0.31 4.51
C ALA A 120 -8.39 -1.48 3.65
N TRP A 121 -7.12 -1.45 3.25
CA TRP A 121 -6.54 -2.45 2.35
C TRP A 121 -5.82 -3.57 3.12
N SER A 122 -6.20 -4.81 2.83
CA SER A 122 -5.82 -6.01 3.58
C SER A 122 -5.42 -7.15 2.62
N PRO A 123 -4.31 -7.02 1.88
CA PRO A 123 -3.89 -8.03 0.91
C PRO A 123 -3.55 -9.37 1.60
N PRO A 124 -3.65 -10.50 0.89
CA PRO A 124 -3.16 -11.80 1.36
C PRO A 124 -1.63 -11.79 1.39
N ILE A 125 -1.07 -11.57 2.57
CA ILE A 125 0.36 -11.68 2.87
C ILE A 125 0.52 -12.76 3.96
N PRO A 126 1.23 -13.86 3.68
CA PRO A 126 1.46 -14.92 4.66
C PRO A 126 2.23 -14.43 5.90
N ASP A 127 1.91 -14.99 7.07
CA ASP A 127 2.57 -14.62 8.35
C ASP A 127 4.07 -14.92 8.35
N ASP A 128 4.53 -15.87 7.54
CA ASP A 128 5.92 -16.31 7.39
C ASP A 128 6.63 -15.71 6.16
N VAL A 129 6.03 -14.71 5.50
CA VAL A 129 6.65 -14.03 4.35
C VAL A 129 8.07 -13.54 4.68
N GLY A 130 9.01 -13.76 3.76
CA GLY A 130 10.42 -13.42 3.96
C GLY A 130 11.22 -14.39 4.86
N ALA A 131 10.56 -15.33 5.54
CA ALA A 131 11.23 -16.45 6.22
C ALA A 131 11.45 -17.66 5.28
N VAL A 132 10.61 -17.80 4.26
CA VAL A 132 10.66 -18.86 3.25
C VAL A 132 11.06 -18.30 1.88
N PRO A 133 11.79 -19.07 1.05
CA PRO A 133 12.12 -18.65 -0.30
C PRO A 133 10.93 -18.76 -1.23
N VAL A 134 10.84 -17.82 -2.17
CA VAL A 134 9.92 -17.86 -3.32
C VAL A 134 10.73 -18.04 -4.61
N GLY A 135 11.85 -17.31 -4.72
CA GLY A 135 12.79 -17.40 -5.82
C GLY A 135 12.15 -17.19 -7.19
N LEU A 136 12.48 -18.08 -8.13
CA LEU A 136 11.99 -18.04 -9.50
C LEU A 136 10.53 -18.50 -9.66
N ASP A 137 9.95 -19.10 -8.61
CA ASP A 137 8.60 -19.68 -8.63
C ASP A 137 7.53 -18.63 -8.26
N ALA A 138 7.87 -17.34 -8.23
CA ALA A 138 7.02 -16.23 -7.82
C ALA A 138 5.60 -16.25 -8.44
N GLU A 139 5.49 -16.62 -9.72
CA GLU A 139 4.21 -16.74 -10.44
C GLU A 139 3.29 -17.80 -9.81
N ASP A 140 3.86 -18.94 -9.36
CA ASP A 140 3.12 -20.04 -8.73
C ASP A 140 2.61 -19.68 -7.32
N HIS A 141 3.23 -18.68 -6.67
CA HIS A 141 2.84 -18.22 -5.33
C HIS A 141 1.69 -17.19 -5.34
N LEU A 142 1.31 -16.64 -6.50
CA LEU A 142 0.31 -15.55 -6.61
C LEU A 142 -1.08 -15.91 -6.08
N GLU A 143 -1.46 -17.19 -6.01
CA GLU A 143 -2.75 -17.60 -5.46
C GLU A 143 -2.84 -17.41 -3.93
N THR A 144 -1.70 -17.51 -3.24
CA THR A 144 -1.64 -17.46 -1.77
C THR A 144 -0.91 -16.24 -1.22
N PHE A 145 -0.07 -15.61 -2.05
CA PHE A 145 0.70 -14.42 -1.73
C PHE A 145 0.63 -13.43 -2.88
N ASN A 146 -0.28 -12.46 -2.76
CA ASN A 146 -0.47 -11.41 -3.76
C ASN A 146 -0.66 -10.06 -3.07
N PRO A 147 0.42 -9.30 -2.87
CA PRO A 147 0.37 -7.97 -2.25
C PRO A 147 -0.19 -6.91 -3.20
N ASN A 148 -0.75 -7.26 -4.36
CA ASN A 148 -1.48 -6.37 -5.26
C ASN A 148 -2.99 -6.66 -5.29
N MET A 149 -3.47 -7.69 -4.59
CA MET A 149 -4.89 -8.01 -4.54
C MET A 149 -5.68 -6.93 -3.81
N ALA A 150 -6.75 -6.43 -4.45
CA ALA A 150 -7.59 -5.36 -3.93
C ALA A 150 -8.64 -5.87 -2.91
N LEU A 151 -8.19 -6.50 -1.82
CA LEU A 151 -9.08 -6.88 -0.72
C LEU A 151 -9.29 -5.67 0.21
N THR A 152 -10.47 -5.06 0.13
CA THR A 152 -10.86 -3.88 0.92
C THR A 152 -12.13 -4.14 1.72
N PRO A 153 -12.04 -4.85 2.86
CA PRO A 153 -13.21 -5.29 3.63
C PRO A 153 -14.04 -4.13 4.19
N HIS A 154 -13.43 -2.96 4.35
CA HIS A 154 -14.10 -1.76 4.86
C HIS A 154 -13.80 -0.57 3.97
N THR A 155 -14.85 0.18 3.65
CA THR A 155 -14.79 1.34 2.76
C THR A 155 -15.74 2.42 3.25
N LEU A 156 -15.47 3.66 2.88
CA LEU A 156 -16.38 4.79 3.08
C LEU A 156 -16.19 5.83 1.99
N VAL A 157 -17.22 6.65 1.77
CA VAL A 157 -17.14 7.87 0.98
C VAL A 157 -16.95 9.04 1.95
N LEU A 158 -15.90 9.82 1.77
CA LEU A 158 -15.50 10.86 2.72
C LEU A 158 -16.58 11.95 2.88
N GLY A 159 -17.26 12.30 1.78
CA GLY A 159 -18.35 13.27 1.79
C GLY A 159 -19.57 12.85 2.62
N ASP A 160 -19.80 11.53 2.77
CA ASP A 160 -20.96 11.02 3.54
C ASP A 160 -20.78 11.17 5.05
N ILE A 161 -19.52 11.30 5.52
CA ILE A 161 -19.18 11.50 6.93
C ILE A 161 -18.73 12.93 7.24
N ALA A 162 -18.67 13.80 6.24
CA ALA A 162 -18.29 15.19 6.43
C ALA A 162 -19.39 15.96 7.15
N ASN A 163 -18.99 16.86 8.04
CA ASN A 163 -19.89 17.83 8.64
C ASN A 163 -20.43 18.79 7.58
N ALA A 164 -21.51 19.51 7.90
CA ALA A 164 -22.12 20.48 6.98
C ALA A 164 -21.18 21.62 6.53
N ASP A 165 -20.12 21.89 7.29
CA ASP A 165 -19.07 22.86 6.96
C ASP A 165 -17.89 22.26 6.17
N GLY A 166 -17.97 20.98 5.80
CA GLY A 166 -16.96 20.24 5.06
C GLY A 166 -15.81 19.69 5.91
N THR A 167 -15.84 19.88 7.22
CA THR A 167 -14.84 19.30 8.14
C THR A 167 -15.05 17.80 8.32
N VAL A 168 -13.96 17.07 8.56
CA VAL A 168 -13.99 15.64 8.91
C VAL A 168 -13.19 15.41 10.18
N ASP A 169 -13.68 14.51 11.02
CA ASP A 169 -13.03 14.03 12.23
C ASP A 169 -13.55 12.62 12.54
N PHE A 170 -12.72 11.59 12.32
CA PHE A 170 -13.10 10.20 12.54
C PHE A 170 -11.93 9.33 13.00
N ILE A 171 -12.26 8.22 13.64
CA ILE A 171 -11.32 7.21 14.11
C ILE A 171 -11.19 6.10 13.06
N LEU A 172 -9.97 5.68 12.79
CA LEU A 172 -9.65 4.47 12.03
C LEU A 172 -9.08 3.42 12.99
N SER A 173 -9.78 2.31 13.18
CA SER A 173 -9.42 1.26 14.13
C SER A 173 -10.13 -0.06 13.82
N VAL A 174 -9.61 -1.17 14.34
CA VAL A 174 -10.28 -2.49 14.22
C VAL A 174 -11.59 -2.52 15.01
N ASP A 175 -11.53 -2.09 16.28
CA ASP A 175 -12.68 -2.02 17.16
C ASP A 175 -13.31 -0.60 17.15
N PRO A 176 -14.64 -0.48 17.27
CA PRO A 176 -15.31 0.82 17.32
C PRO A 176 -14.89 1.62 18.56
N PRO A 177 -14.84 2.97 18.47
CA PRO A 177 -14.56 3.81 19.63
C PRO A 177 -15.74 3.85 20.61
N ASP A 178 -15.45 3.80 21.91
CA ASP A 178 -16.47 3.79 22.98
C ASP A 178 -17.12 5.16 23.22
N ASP A 179 -16.54 6.24 22.69
CA ASP A 179 -16.98 7.62 22.92
C ASP A 179 -17.99 8.13 21.89
N GLY A 180 -18.39 7.27 20.93
CA GLY A 180 -19.35 7.61 19.88
C GLY A 180 -18.77 8.46 18.74
N SER A 181 -17.44 8.60 18.65
CA SER A 181 -16.79 9.25 17.50
C SER A 181 -17.17 8.58 16.17
N ALA A 182 -17.21 9.36 15.10
CA ALA A 182 -17.31 8.81 13.75
C ALA A 182 -16.17 7.81 13.51
N TRP A 183 -16.43 6.74 12.77
CA TRP A 183 -15.53 5.59 12.72
C TRP A 183 -15.47 4.93 11.34
N MET A 184 -14.27 4.57 10.94
CA MET A 184 -13.96 3.67 9.83
C MET A 184 -13.30 2.41 10.39
N SER A 185 -13.89 1.25 10.11
CA SER A 185 -13.35 -0.04 10.55
C SER A 185 -12.10 -0.44 9.74
N MET A 186 -11.20 -1.16 10.40
CA MET A 186 -10.10 -1.91 9.81
C MET A 186 -10.29 -3.42 10.07
N ALA A 187 -9.82 -4.25 9.15
CA ALA A 187 -9.58 -5.66 9.47
C ALA A 187 -8.25 -5.81 10.23
N PRO A 188 -8.05 -6.87 11.04
CA PRO A 188 -6.77 -7.16 11.71
C PRO A 188 -5.58 -7.28 10.75
N THR A 189 -5.83 -7.55 9.47
CA THR A 189 -4.83 -7.65 8.41
C THR A 189 -4.69 -6.36 7.59
N THR A 190 -5.30 -5.25 8.02
CA THR A 190 -5.17 -3.95 7.33
C THR A 190 -3.74 -3.43 7.45
N ARG A 191 -3.17 -3.02 6.31
CA ARG A 191 -1.80 -2.49 6.24
C ARG A 191 -1.74 -1.05 5.75
N GLU A 192 -2.77 -0.61 5.04
CA GLU A 192 -2.84 0.72 4.45
C GLU A 192 -4.29 1.23 4.41
N LEU A 193 -4.46 2.53 4.68
CA LEU A 193 -5.61 3.28 4.25
C LEU A 193 -5.35 3.72 2.80
N MET A 194 -6.07 3.11 1.86
CA MET A 194 -6.06 3.50 0.47
C MET A 194 -7.20 4.47 0.18
N GLY A 195 -7.04 5.32 -0.83
CA GLY A 195 -8.13 6.15 -1.29
C GLY A 195 -8.05 6.50 -2.76
N ARG A 196 -9.19 6.86 -3.31
CA ARG A 196 -9.35 7.36 -4.67
C ARG A 196 -10.01 8.73 -4.60
N VAL A 197 -9.34 9.73 -5.14
CA VAL A 197 -9.83 11.09 -5.31
C VAL A 197 -10.11 11.25 -6.80
N VAL A 198 -11.39 11.22 -7.17
CA VAL A 198 -11.84 11.14 -8.57
C VAL A 198 -12.40 12.49 -9.01
N TRP A 199 -11.72 13.07 -9.98
CA TRP A 199 -11.97 14.40 -10.49
C TRP A 199 -12.94 14.36 -11.68
N ASP A 200 -13.97 15.20 -11.61
CA ASP A 200 -14.78 15.57 -12.76
C ASP A 200 -14.09 16.71 -13.53
N ASP A 201 -13.70 17.77 -12.82
CA ASP A 201 -12.86 18.86 -13.33
C ASP A 201 -11.85 19.32 -12.27
N ARG A 202 -10.57 19.06 -12.55
CA ARG A 202 -9.44 19.43 -11.69
C ARG A 202 -9.28 20.94 -11.49
N ASN A 203 -9.85 21.77 -12.36
CA ASN A 203 -9.75 23.22 -12.27
C ASN A 203 -10.86 23.85 -11.42
N GLU A 204 -11.97 23.13 -11.23
CA GLU A 204 -13.15 23.64 -10.53
C GLU A 204 -13.36 22.98 -9.16
N GLN A 205 -12.72 21.84 -8.92
CA GLN A 205 -12.85 21.07 -7.68
C GLN A 205 -11.67 21.28 -6.73
N THR A 206 -11.91 21.01 -5.45
CA THR A 206 -10.96 21.07 -4.35
C THR A 206 -10.75 19.69 -3.73
N PRO A 207 -9.49 19.28 -3.52
CA PRO A 207 -9.18 17.97 -2.97
C PRO A 207 -9.39 17.91 -1.45
N PRO A 208 -9.51 16.70 -0.87
CA PRO A 208 -9.43 16.54 0.56
C PRO A 208 -8.06 16.99 1.09
N ARG A 209 -8.07 17.58 2.28
CA ARG A 209 -6.85 17.92 3.04
C ARG A 209 -6.96 17.26 4.39
N LEU A 210 -6.26 16.13 4.55
CA LEU A 210 -6.38 15.28 5.72
C LEU A 210 -5.08 15.22 6.50
N LEU A 211 -5.21 15.14 7.80
CA LEU A 211 -4.17 14.84 8.76
C LEU A 211 -4.47 13.47 9.39
N ILE A 212 -3.42 12.74 9.72
CA ILE A 212 -3.49 11.50 10.49
C ILE A 212 -2.52 11.57 11.67
N GLU A 213 -2.98 11.12 12.83
CA GLU A 213 -2.16 10.85 14.00
C GLU A 213 -2.53 9.49 14.60
N CYS A 214 -1.54 8.77 15.12
CA CYS A 214 -1.76 7.57 15.89
C CYS A 214 -2.11 7.95 17.33
N LEU A 215 -3.17 7.38 17.88
CA LEU A 215 -3.61 7.62 19.25
C LEU A 215 -2.87 6.74 20.27
N ASP A 216 -2.20 5.69 19.79
CA ASP A 216 -1.44 4.76 20.61
C ASP A 216 0.07 5.00 20.44
N GLU A 217 0.78 5.13 21.57
CA GLU A 217 2.23 5.28 21.56
C GLU A 217 2.90 3.95 21.18
N HIS A 218 3.84 4.02 20.23
CA HIS A 218 4.59 2.86 19.77
C HIS A 218 5.98 3.25 19.28
N GLU A 219 6.88 2.27 19.22
CA GLU A 219 8.23 2.47 18.72
C GLU A 219 8.20 2.82 17.23
N GLN A 220 8.94 3.86 16.86
CA GLN A 220 9.09 4.32 15.48
C GLN A 220 10.57 4.34 15.08
N PRO A 221 11.16 3.18 14.79
CA PRO A 221 12.56 3.14 14.41
C PRO A 221 12.77 3.91 13.09
N GLU A 222 13.89 4.61 12.98
CA GLU A 222 14.22 5.39 11.76
C GLU A 222 14.47 4.49 10.56
N THR A 223 14.98 3.27 10.79
CA THR A 223 15.22 2.24 9.79
C THR A 223 14.58 0.93 10.23
N PRO A 224 14.11 0.07 9.30
CA PRO A 224 13.57 -1.23 9.65
C PRO A 224 14.61 -2.11 10.35
N SER A 225 14.15 -3.02 11.20
CA SER A 225 15.01 -4.07 11.75
C SER A 225 15.35 -5.11 10.67
N PRO A 226 16.33 -6.00 10.90
CA PRO A 226 16.67 -7.04 9.93
C PRO A 226 15.50 -7.93 9.50
N GLU A 227 14.70 -8.39 10.45
CA GLU A 227 13.52 -9.21 10.15
C GLU A 227 12.44 -8.45 9.37
N ASP A 228 12.16 -7.19 9.74
CA ASP A 228 11.21 -6.33 9.02
C ASP A 228 11.68 -6.06 7.60
N MET A 229 12.97 -5.77 7.39
CA MET A 229 13.51 -5.56 6.05
C MET A 229 13.46 -6.82 5.17
N ALA A 230 13.64 -8.02 5.74
CA ALA A 230 13.49 -9.27 5.00
C ALA A 230 12.03 -9.50 4.54
N GLU A 231 11.06 -9.25 5.42
CA GLU A 231 9.63 -9.27 5.06
C GLU A 231 9.34 -8.24 3.96
N ARG A 232 9.84 -7.01 4.10
CA ARG A 232 9.61 -5.95 3.11
C ARG A 232 10.18 -6.29 1.75
N LEU A 233 11.37 -6.90 1.67
CA LEU A 233 11.95 -7.36 0.41
C LEU A 233 11.07 -8.44 -0.25
N ALA A 234 10.60 -9.43 0.51
CA ALA A 234 9.75 -10.48 -0.03
C ALA A 234 8.39 -9.92 -0.51
N VAL A 235 7.77 -9.00 0.23
CA VAL A 235 6.52 -8.33 -0.18
C VAL A 235 6.73 -7.40 -1.38
N ALA A 236 7.85 -6.69 -1.46
CA ALA A 236 8.14 -5.80 -2.59
C ALA A 236 8.52 -6.56 -3.87
N GLY A 237 9.06 -7.78 -3.76
CA GLY A 237 9.44 -8.61 -4.91
C GLY A 237 8.25 -9.26 -5.63
N GLN A 238 7.15 -9.50 -4.91
CA GLN A 238 5.95 -10.18 -5.40
C GLN A 238 5.04 -9.20 -6.19
N LEU A 239 5.56 -8.72 -7.33
CA LEU A 239 4.95 -7.70 -8.20
C LEU A 239 3.81 -8.22 -9.10
#